data_AF-W9VWV6-F1
#
_entry.id   AF-W9VWV6-F1
#
_cell.length_a   1.000
_cell.length_b   1.000
_cell.length_c   1.000
_cell.angle_alpha   90.00
_cell.angle_beta   90.00
_cell.angle_gamma   90.00
#
_symmetry.space_group_name_H-M   'P 1'
#
loop_
_entity.id
_entity.type
_entity.pdbx_description
1 polymer ?
#
loop_
_entity_poly.entity_id
_entity_poly.type
_entity_poly.pdbx_seq_one_letter_code
_entity_poly.pdbx_strand_id
1 'polypeptide(L)'
;MVWESYAKLGSKNMVTVFDIFAYSLRFVRERIVPNMPIPDVKNDPPKVQFVRLAHVYFEHRDLHTFAKFVKDFGLLEEKRPGNHTIYFRGYGRDPYVYVTTESSWKKGKPEFLHLAFVASD
;
A
#
# COMPACT_ATOMS: atom_id res chain seq x y z
N MET A 1 0.72 -22.96 22.18
CA MET A 1 1.44 -24.20 21.78
C MET A 1 0.66 -24.96 20.70
N VAL A 2 0.35 -24.32 19.58
CA VAL A 2 -0.31 -24.96 18.40
C VAL A 2 0.24 -24.34 17.11
N TRP A 3 0.57 -23.04 17.14
CA TRP A 3 1.11 -22.32 15.98
C TRP A 3 2.56 -22.63 15.60
N GLU A 4 3.42 -23.07 16.55
CA GLU A 4 4.83 -23.36 16.24
C GLU A 4 5.06 -24.64 15.43
N SER A 5 4.08 -25.56 15.35
CA SER A 5 4.21 -26.76 14.52
C SER A 5 4.01 -26.52 13.02
N TYR A 6 3.46 -25.37 12.61
CA TYR A 6 3.12 -25.10 11.20
C TYR A 6 4.25 -24.45 10.39
N ALA A 7 5.26 -23.87 11.05
CA ALA A 7 6.31 -23.09 10.39
C ALA A 7 7.45 -23.94 9.79
N LYS A 8 7.44 -25.27 9.97
CA LYS A 8 8.56 -26.16 9.62
C LYS A 8 8.37 -27.04 8.38
N LEU A 9 7.34 -26.80 7.57
CA LEU A 9 7.16 -27.49 6.28
C LEU A 9 7.30 -26.52 5.10
N GLY A 10 8.51 -25.99 4.91
CA GLY A 10 8.87 -25.17 3.75
C GLY A 10 9.90 -25.87 2.86
N SER A 11 9.57 -27.05 2.33
CA SER A 11 10.40 -27.72 1.31
C SER A 11 9.88 -27.37 -0.08
N LYS A 12 10.78 -26.85 -0.91
CA LYS A 12 10.54 -26.38 -2.28
C LYS A 12 10.03 -27.54 -3.15
N ASN A 13 8.95 -27.29 -3.90
CA ASN A 13 8.32 -28.19 -4.91
C ASN A 13 7.17 -29.09 -4.44
N MET A 14 6.21 -28.56 -3.69
CA MET A 14 4.95 -29.28 -3.44
C MET A 14 3.80 -28.28 -3.43
N VAL A 15 2.90 -28.38 -4.40
CA VAL A 15 1.56 -27.79 -4.29
C VAL A 15 0.98 -28.41 -3.02
N THR A 16 0.86 -27.59 -1.98
CA THR A 16 0.50 -28.11 -0.66
C THR A 16 -0.96 -28.53 -0.74
N VAL A 17 -1.35 -29.62 -0.07
CA VAL A 17 -2.75 -30.09 -0.05
C VAL A 17 -3.75 -28.95 0.26
N PHE A 18 -3.33 -27.97 1.06
CA PHE A 18 -4.08 -26.73 1.32
C PHE A 18 -4.40 -25.88 0.09
N ASP A 19 -3.51 -25.78 -0.90
CA ASP A 19 -3.77 -25.05 -2.16
C ASP A 19 -4.86 -25.73 -3.00
N ILE A 20 -4.89 -27.07 -2.99
CA ILE A 20 -5.94 -27.85 -3.68
C ILE A 20 -7.30 -27.65 -2.98
N PHE A 21 -7.31 -27.53 -1.65
CA PHE A 21 -8.53 -27.20 -0.89
C PHE A 21 -9.00 -25.76 -1.13
N ALA A 22 -8.09 -24.81 -1.32
CA ALA A 22 -8.44 -23.43 -1.64
C ALA A 22 -9.18 -23.31 -2.99
N TYR A 23 -8.88 -24.20 -3.94
CA TYR A 23 -9.53 -24.30 -5.24
C TYR A 23 -10.76 -25.23 -5.28
N SER A 24 -11.12 -25.90 -4.18
CA SER A 24 -12.26 -26.80 -4.16
C SER A 24 -13.59 -26.05 -4.30
N LEU A 25 -14.62 -26.74 -4.80
CA LEU A 25 -15.96 -26.19 -4.97
C LEU A 25 -16.42 -25.44 -3.71
N ARG A 26 -16.87 -24.19 -3.89
CA ARG A 26 -17.30 -23.25 -2.84
C ARG A 26 -18.14 -23.90 -1.72
N PHE A 27 -18.97 -24.87 -2.09
CA PHE A 27 -19.81 -25.66 -1.18
C PHE A 27 -19.04 -26.47 -0.11
N VAL A 28 -17.90 -27.07 -0.46
CA VAL A 28 -17.09 -27.86 0.49
C VAL A 28 -16.33 -26.93 1.42
N ARG A 29 -15.80 -25.83 0.88
CA ARG A 29 -15.11 -24.79 1.65
C ARG A 29 -16.02 -24.23 2.76
N GLU A 30 -17.24 -23.84 2.41
CA GLU A 30 -18.21 -23.23 3.35
C GLU A 30 -18.71 -24.19 4.45
N ARG A 31 -18.64 -25.52 4.23
CA ARG A 31 -19.01 -26.52 5.27
C ARG A 31 -17.92 -26.76 6.32
N ILE A 32 -16.66 -26.49 5.98
CA ILE A 32 -15.51 -26.80 6.83
C ILE A 32 -14.99 -25.56 7.56
N VAL A 33 -15.18 -24.36 7.00
CA VAL A 33 -14.84 -23.14 7.71
C VAL A 33 -15.80 -22.92 8.88
N PRO A 34 -15.32 -22.85 10.13
CA PRO A 34 -16.17 -22.42 11.23
C PRO A 34 -16.66 -21.01 10.95
N ASN A 35 -17.86 -20.66 11.46
CA ASN A 35 -18.30 -19.27 11.50
C ASN A 35 -17.24 -18.47 12.26
N MET A 36 -16.47 -17.67 11.53
CA MET A 36 -15.54 -16.68 12.09
C MET A 36 -16.27 -15.34 12.03
N PRO A 37 -17.05 -14.96 13.06
CA PRO A 37 -17.49 -13.58 13.17
C PRO A 37 -16.22 -12.73 13.25
N ILE A 38 -16.07 -11.80 12.30
CA ILE A 38 -15.03 -10.78 12.38
C ILE A 38 -15.24 -10.11 13.74
N PRO A 39 -14.21 -10.06 14.61
CA PRO A 39 -14.36 -9.42 15.91
C PRO A 39 -14.81 -7.97 15.69
N ASP A 40 -15.68 -7.46 16.56
CA ASP A 40 -16.11 -6.07 16.50
C ASP A 40 -14.90 -5.17 16.80
N VAL A 41 -14.26 -4.66 15.74
CA VAL A 41 -13.09 -3.78 15.85
C VAL A 41 -13.59 -2.38 16.19
N LYS A 42 -13.72 -2.11 17.49
CA LYS A 42 -14.01 -0.77 17.99
C LYS A 42 -12.77 0.10 17.92
N ASN A 43 -12.96 1.34 17.46
CA ASN A 43 -11.89 2.32 17.43
C ASN A 43 -11.82 3.01 18.80
N ASP A 44 -11.04 2.42 19.71
CA ASP A 44 -10.91 2.93 21.08
C ASP A 44 -10.04 4.20 21.08
N PRO A 45 -10.33 5.21 21.93
CA PRO A 45 -9.53 6.43 22.06
C PRO A 45 -8.00 6.25 22.19
N PRO A 46 -7.46 5.20 22.86
CA PRO A 46 -6.01 4.99 22.91
C PRO A 46 -5.37 4.55 21.57
N LYS A 47 -6.15 4.23 20.54
CA LYS A 47 -5.62 3.87 19.21
C LYS A 47 -5.39 5.13 18.38
N VAL A 48 -4.34 5.14 17.57
CA VAL A 48 -4.13 6.21 16.57
C VAL A 48 -5.28 6.19 15.58
N GLN A 49 -6.02 7.29 15.52
CA GLN A 49 -7.14 7.46 14.61
C GLN A 49 -6.65 8.16 13.35
N PHE A 50 -6.82 7.55 12.18
CA PHE A 50 -6.53 8.21 10.92
C PHE A 50 -7.75 8.97 10.42
N VAL A 51 -7.59 10.26 10.11
CA VAL A 51 -8.67 11.11 9.61
C VAL A 51 -8.77 11.01 8.09
N ARG A 52 -7.63 11.09 7.39
CA ARG A 52 -7.55 11.03 5.93
C ARG A 52 -6.14 10.70 5.46
N LEU A 53 -6.04 10.30 4.19
CA LEU A 53 -4.79 10.19 3.47
C LEU A 53 -4.19 11.59 3.28
N ALA A 54 -2.93 11.77 3.67
CA ALA A 54 -2.20 13.03 3.56
C ALA A 54 -1.51 13.16 2.20
N HIS A 55 -0.61 12.22 1.90
CA HIS A 55 0.11 12.20 0.63
C HIS A 55 0.55 10.78 0.26
N VAL A 56 0.83 10.60 -1.03
CA VAL A 56 1.41 9.37 -1.57
C VAL A 56 2.84 9.60 -2.02
N TYR A 57 3.68 8.58 -1.89
CA TYR A 57 5.08 8.64 -2.27
C TYR A 57 5.39 7.54 -3.29
N PHE A 58 5.86 7.94 -4.46
CA PHE A 58 6.24 7.05 -5.55
C PHE A 58 7.63 7.38 -6.06
N GLU A 59 8.33 6.36 -6.56
CA GLU A 59 9.50 6.58 -7.39
C GLU A 59 9.15 6.46 -8.88
N HIS A 60 9.78 7.31 -9.68
CA HIS A 60 9.62 7.33 -11.13
C HIS A 60 10.99 7.37 -11.78
N ARG A 61 11.14 6.68 -12.92
CA ARG A 61 12.38 6.69 -13.68
C ARG A 61 12.66 8.04 -14.34
N ASP A 62 11.62 8.66 -14.89
CA ASP A 62 11.72 9.96 -15.56
C ASP A 62 10.77 10.95 -14.90
N LEU A 63 11.35 11.77 -14.03
CA LEU A 63 10.64 12.83 -13.33
C LEU A 63 10.10 13.91 -14.26
N HIS A 64 10.72 14.15 -15.41
CA HIS A 64 10.27 15.19 -16.33
C HIS A 64 8.99 14.77 -17.05
N THR A 65 8.97 13.54 -17.57
CA THR A 65 7.78 12.95 -18.18
C THR A 65 6.64 12.87 -17.17
N PHE A 66 6.92 12.42 -15.95
CA PHE A 66 5.90 12.34 -14.91
C PHE A 66 5.41 13.72 -14.45
N ALA A 67 6.29 14.71 -14.27
CA ALA A 67 5.90 16.07 -13.90
C ALA A 67 4.99 16.71 -14.94
N LYS A 68 5.21 16.44 -16.23
CA LYS A 68 4.31 16.88 -17.30
C LYS A 68 2.92 16.24 -17.16
N PHE A 69 2.86 14.93 -16.98
CA PHE A 69 1.60 14.20 -16.75
C PHE A 69 0.84 14.75 -15.53
N VAL A 70 1.53 14.95 -14.42
CA VAL A 70 0.95 15.46 -13.17
C VAL A 70 0.41 16.89 -13.34
N LYS A 71 1.13 17.73 -14.09
CA LYS A 71 0.68 19.07 -14.44
C LYS A 71 -0.57 19.03 -15.32
N ASP A 72 -0.61 18.16 -16.32
CA ASP A 72 -1.77 17.97 -17.20
C ASP A 72 -2.97 17.38 -16.44
N PHE A 73 -2.72 16.61 -15.37
CA PHE A 73 -3.73 16.11 -14.44
C PHE A 73 -4.28 17.21 -13.50
N GLY A 74 -3.65 18.39 -13.48
CA GLY A 74 -4.09 19.55 -12.68
C GLY A 74 -3.45 19.65 -11.29
N LEU A 75 -2.38 18.91 -11.03
CA LEU A 75 -1.57 19.12 -9.83
C LEU A 75 -0.46 20.13 -10.10
N LEU A 76 -0.08 20.89 -9.08
CA LEU A 76 0.93 21.95 -9.19
C LEU A 76 2.19 21.54 -8.43
N GLU A 77 3.36 21.87 -8.96
CA GLU A 77 4.63 21.71 -8.25
C GLU A 77 4.72 22.76 -7.14
N GLU A 78 4.77 22.29 -5.89
CA GLU A 78 4.89 23.15 -4.71
C GLU A 78 6.36 23.37 -4.34
N LYS A 79 7.14 22.28 -4.35
CA LYS A 79 8.54 22.32 -3.93
C LYS A 79 9.35 21.25 -4.64
N ARG A 80 10.59 21.57 -4.97
CA ARG A 80 11.59 20.62 -5.49
C ARG A 80 12.90 20.76 -4.73
N PRO A 81 13.10 20.02 -3.63
CA PRO A 81 14.37 20.02 -2.92
C PRO A 81 15.40 19.22 -3.73
N GLY A 82 16.45 19.92 -4.16
CA GLY A 82 17.47 19.34 -5.03
C GLY A 82 16.92 18.98 -6.42
N ASN A 83 17.45 17.93 -7.03
CA ASN A 83 17.09 17.55 -8.40
C ASN A 83 16.29 16.24 -8.50
N HIS A 84 16.19 15.48 -7.40
CA HIS A 84 15.69 14.10 -7.44
C HIS A 84 14.31 13.94 -6.80
N THR A 85 13.72 14.96 -6.18
CA THR A 85 12.41 14.83 -5.53
C THR A 85 11.54 16.03 -5.83
N ILE A 86 10.27 15.80 -6.16
CA ILE A 86 9.28 16.84 -6.47
C ILE A 86 8.04 16.61 -5.60
N TYR A 87 7.57 17.67 -4.97
CA TYR A 87 6.36 17.71 -4.15
C TYR A 87 5.28 18.42 -4.95
N PHE A 88 4.16 17.73 -5.15
CA PHE A 88 3.00 18.26 -5.85
C PHE A 88 1.83 18.47 -4.91
N ARG A 89 1.15 19.59 -5.10
CA ARG A 89 -0.07 19.97 -4.38
C ARG A 89 -1.28 19.94 -5.29
N GLY A 90 -2.43 19.68 -4.68
CA GLY A 90 -3.71 19.94 -5.30
C GLY A 90 -4.22 21.35 -4.96
N TYR A 91 -5.52 21.57 -5.18
CA TYR A 91 -6.22 22.78 -4.81
C TYR A 91 -6.80 22.73 -3.37
N GLY A 92 -6.53 21.65 -2.65
CA GLY A 92 -7.02 21.42 -1.29
C GLY A 92 -6.27 22.19 -0.22
N ARG A 93 -6.55 21.84 1.04
CA ARG A 93 -5.94 22.44 2.22
C ARG A 93 -4.54 21.89 2.52
N ASP A 94 -4.25 20.67 2.06
CA ASP A 94 -2.98 20.01 2.32
C ASP A 94 -1.85 20.67 1.51
N PRO A 95 -0.66 20.85 2.11
CA PRO A 95 0.45 21.55 1.46
C PRO A 95 0.97 20.80 0.23
N TYR A 96 0.88 19.46 0.25
CA TYR A 96 1.19 18.58 -0.87
C TYR A 96 0.42 17.27 -0.71
N VAL A 97 0.15 16.60 -1.82
CA VAL A 97 -0.65 15.36 -1.90
C VAL A 97 0.08 14.23 -2.63
N TYR A 98 1.09 14.56 -3.43
CA TYR A 98 1.87 13.58 -4.17
C TYR A 98 3.34 13.95 -4.11
N VAL A 99 4.19 12.99 -3.76
CA VAL A 99 5.64 13.15 -3.79
C VAL A 99 6.22 12.13 -4.75
N THR A 100 7.05 12.60 -5.66
CA THR A 100 7.79 11.76 -6.59
C THR A 100 9.27 11.88 -6.32
N THR A 101 9.98 10.76 -6.37
CA THR A 101 11.45 10.75 -6.37
C THR A 101 12.00 10.02 -7.58
N GLU A 102 13.20 10.38 -8.01
CA GLU A 102 13.91 9.65 -9.06
C GLU A 102 14.28 8.26 -8.54
N SER A 103 13.92 7.23 -9.30
CA SER A 103 14.26 5.85 -8.93
C SER A 103 15.76 5.62 -9.09
N SER A 104 16.38 5.05 -8.06
CA SER A 104 17.81 4.66 -8.10
C SER A 104 18.05 3.41 -8.95
N TRP A 105 16.98 2.67 -9.29
CA TRP A 105 17.06 1.38 -9.95
C TRP A 105 16.76 1.48 -11.44
N LYS A 106 17.76 1.14 -12.28
CA LYS A 106 17.69 1.26 -13.75
C LYS A 106 16.64 0.36 -14.44
N LYS A 107 15.94 -0.53 -13.72
CA LYS A 107 15.14 -1.62 -14.32
C LYS A 107 13.63 -1.35 -14.50
N GLY A 108 13.21 -0.09 -14.31
CA GLY A 108 12.27 0.52 -15.26
C GLY A 108 10.77 0.41 -14.99
N LYS A 109 10.33 0.32 -13.74
CA LYS A 109 8.91 0.50 -13.39
C LYS A 109 8.77 1.49 -12.23
N PRO A 110 7.73 2.35 -12.22
CA PRO A 110 7.42 3.14 -11.04
C PRO A 110 7.08 2.21 -9.88
N GLU A 111 7.67 2.48 -8.71
CA GLU A 111 7.39 1.73 -7.50
C GLU A 111 6.69 2.60 -6.47
N PHE A 112 5.76 1.98 -5.76
CA PHE A 112 5.10 2.58 -4.62
C PHE A 112 6.04 2.48 -3.42
N LEU A 113 6.35 3.63 -2.79
CA LEU A 113 7.20 3.66 -1.60
C LEU A 113 6.35 3.59 -0.33
N HIS A 114 5.50 4.60 -0.09
CA HIS A 114 4.63 4.64 1.08
C HIS A 114 3.49 5.65 0.95
N LEU A 115 2.52 5.54 1.87
CA LEU A 115 1.44 6.49 2.10
C LEU A 115 1.60 7.10 3.48
N ALA A 116 1.23 8.37 3.63
CA ALA A 116 1.12 9.02 4.92
C ALA A 116 -0.34 9.39 5.22
N PHE A 117 -0.70 9.37 6.49
CA PHE A 117 -2.03 9.71 6.97
C PHE A 117 -1.95 10.84 8.00
N VAL A 118 -3.00 11.67 8.03
CA VAL A 118 -3.19 12.64 9.11
C VAL A 118 -3.85 11.90 10.26
N ALA A 119 -3.18 11.88 11.43
CA ALA A 119 -3.77 11.39 12.66
C ALA A 119 -4.71 12.46 13.26
N SER A 120 -5.78 12.04 13.92
CA SER A 120 -6.49 12.95 14.82
C SER A 120 -5.68 13.11 16.10
N ASP A 121 -5.68 14.33 16.63
CA ASP A 121 -5.21 14.60 18.00
C ASP A 121 -6.11 13.92 19.05
#